data_AF-A0AAN9B2D5-F1
#
_entry.id   AF-A0AAN9B2D5-F1
#
_cell.length_a   1.000
_cell.length_b   1.000
_cell.length_c   1.000
_cell.angle_alpha   90.00
_cell.angle_beta   90.00
_cell.angle_gamma   90.00
#
_symmetry.space_group_name_H-M   'P 1'
#
loop_
_entity.id
_entity.type
_entity.pdbx_description
1 polymer ?
#
loop_
_entity_poly.entity_id
_entity_poly.type
_entity_poly.pdbx_seq_one_letter_code
_entity_poly.pdbx_strand_id
1 'polypeptide(L)'
;MKWCPKKSDFGDAARVECPEGQAVLYYSSLDSEGDCSVVKMKMSRGVVAKSKPTPVRVYDYYNPDDEYTTSYSLQQYSVCDLEPDYMDCPYVL
;
A
#
# COMPACT_ATOMS: atom_id res chain seq x y z
N MET A 1 0.05 -16.02 -6.80
CA MET A 1 1.19 -15.64 -5.93
C MET A 1 0.70 -14.62 -4.92
N LYS A 2 1.00 -14.84 -3.62
CA LYS A 2 0.79 -13.87 -2.55
C LYS A 2 1.93 -12.86 -2.62
N TRP A 3 1.63 -11.56 -2.76
CA TRP A 3 2.66 -10.52 -2.80
C TRP A 3 3.25 -10.36 -1.40
N CYS A 4 4.58 -10.41 -1.29
CA CYS A 4 5.31 -10.13 -0.08
C CYS A 4 6.66 -9.51 -0.44
N PRO A 5 6.89 -8.23 -0.10
CA PRO A 5 8.14 -7.56 -0.43
C PRO A 5 9.29 -8.12 0.42
N LYS A 6 10.52 -8.04 -0.10
CA LYS A 6 11.69 -8.60 0.59
C LYS A 6 12.18 -7.61 1.64
N LYS A 7 12.76 -8.11 2.73
CA LYS A 7 13.45 -7.25 3.74
C LYS A 7 14.45 -6.28 3.10
N SER A 8 15.19 -6.71 2.07
CA SER A 8 16.14 -5.87 1.34
C SER A 8 15.51 -4.65 0.66
N ASP A 9 14.19 -4.63 0.51
CA ASP A 9 13.46 -3.50 -0.08
C ASP A 9 13.17 -2.39 0.96
N PHE A 10 13.45 -2.62 2.25
CA PHE A 10 13.07 -1.75 3.38
C PHE A 10 14.22 -1.40 4.31
N GLY A 11 15.28 -0.80 3.77
CA GLY A 11 16.36 -0.19 4.56
C GLY A 11 16.76 -1.01 5.80
N ASP A 12 16.51 -0.41 6.97
CA ASP A 12 16.90 -0.94 8.27
C ASP A 12 15.84 -1.83 8.96
N ALA A 13 14.77 -2.22 8.25
CA ALA A 13 13.75 -3.10 8.80
C ALA A 13 14.38 -4.42 9.30
N ALA A 14 14.25 -4.69 10.59
CA ALA A 14 14.73 -5.91 11.22
C ALA A 14 14.02 -7.15 10.66
N ARG A 15 12.71 -7.05 10.44
CA ARG A 15 11.84 -8.13 9.94
C ARG A 15 10.72 -7.58 9.06
N VAL A 16 10.28 -8.39 8.11
CA VAL A 16 9.09 -8.13 7.28
C VAL A 16 8.17 -9.32 7.36
N GLU A 17 6.89 -9.07 7.64
CA GLU A 17 5.83 -10.07 7.62
C GLU A 17 4.73 -9.66 6.65
N CYS A 18 4.07 -10.64 6.03
CA CYS A 18 3.03 -10.40 5.05
C CYS A 18 1.76 -11.18 5.39
N PRO A 19 1.06 -10.80 6.48
CA PRO A 19 -0.29 -11.27 6.71
C PRO A 19 -1.20 -10.88 5.54
N GLU A 20 -2.33 -11.56 5.39
CA GLU A 20 -3.16 -11.44 4.19
C GLU A 20 -3.52 -9.99 3.84
N GLY A 21 -3.01 -9.52 2.70
CA GLY A 21 -3.28 -8.18 2.16
C GLY A 21 -2.47 -7.04 2.79
N GLN A 22 -1.48 -7.34 3.64
CA GLN A 22 -0.69 -6.33 4.35
C GLN A 22 0.81 -6.66 4.31
N ALA A 23 1.63 -5.64 4.45
CA ALA A 23 3.05 -5.77 4.75
C ALA A 23 3.31 -5.08 6.09
N VAL A 24 3.90 -5.81 7.04
CA VAL A 24 4.23 -5.34 8.38
C VAL A 24 5.75 -5.29 8.50
N LEU A 25 6.29 -4.09 8.75
CA LEU A 25 7.71 -3.82 8.88
C LEU A 25 8.04 -3.63 10.36
N TYR A 26 9.05 -4.34 10.84
CA TYR A 26 9.53 -4.22 12.21
C TYR A 26 10.86 -3.49 12.20
N TYR A 27 10.94 -2.39 12.93
CA TYR A 27 12.16 -1.62 13.15
C TYR A 27 12.61 -1.77 14.60
N SER A 28 13.92 -1.76 14.84
CA SER A 28 14.45 -1.75 16.22
C SER A 28 14.26 -0.40 16.90
N SER A 29 14.39 0.67 16.12
CA SER A 29 14.15 2.07 16.50
C SER A 29 13.87 2.87 15.24
N LEU A 30 13.21 4.02 15.40
CA LEU A 30 13.07 5.03 14.36
C LEU A 30 13.83 6.27 14.82
N ASP A 31 14.86 6.66 14.09
CA ASP A 31 15.67 7.82 14.43
C ASP A 31 14.99 9.11 13.93
N SER A 32 15.31 10.26 14.53
CA SER A 32 14.67 11.54 14.23
C SER A 32 14.90 12.06 12.81
N GLU A 33 15.89 11.52 12.09
CA GLU A 33 16.15 11.86 10.69
C GLU A 33 15.15 11.22 9.72
N GLY A 34 14.41 10.20 10.18
CA GLY A 34 13.41 9.47 9.41
C GLY A 34 14.04 8.46 8.45
N ASP A 35 13.42 7.28 8.32
CA ASP A 35 13.79 6.29 7.30
C ASP A 35 12.89 6.45 6.06
N CYS A 36 13.50 6.53 4.89
CA CYS A 36 12.82 6.59 3.60
C CYS A 36 12.94 5.24 2.89
N SER A 37 11.91 4.39 3.02
CA SER A 37 11.84 3.12 2.32
C SER A 37 10.94 3.20 1.07
N VAL A 38 11.38 2.59 -0.05
CA VAL A 38 10.63 2.57 -1.31
C VAL A 38 10.09 1.18 -1.60
N VAL A 39 8.76 1.05 -1.59
CA VAL A 39 8.09 -0.23 -1.84
C VAL A 39 7.69 -0.36 -3.30
N LYS A 40 8.25 -1.35 -4.00
CA LYS A 40 7.82 -1.68 -5.37
C LYS A 40 6.68 -2.70 -5.33
N MET A 41 5.50 -2.28 -5.77
CA MET A 41 4.32 -3.13 -5.86
C MET A 41 4.03 -3.49 -7.31
N LYS A 42 3.57 -4.72 -7.56
CA LYS A 42 3.03 -5.15 -8.85
C LYS A 42 1.59 -5.61 -8.66
N MET A 43 0.69 -5.07 -9.47
CA MET A 43 -0.71 -5.52 -9.50
C MET A 43 -0.79 -6.92 -10.12
N SER A 44 -1.30 -7.89 -9.37
CA SER A 44 -1.35 -9.30 -9.79
C SER A 44 -2.64 -9.69 -10.50
N ARG A 45 -3.73 -8.95 -10.28
CA ARG A 45 -5.07 -9.24 -10.83
C ARG A 45 -5.62 -8.13 -11.74
N GLY A 46 -4.77 -7.22 -12.18
CA GLY A 46 -5.18 -6.03 -12.94
C GLY A 46 -5.48 -4.83 -12.06
N VAL A 47 -5.89 -3.73 -12.70
CA VAL A 47 -6.26 -2.48 -12.05
C VAL A 47 -7.68 -2.58 -11.51
N VAL A 48 -7.92 -2.10 -10.29
CA VAL A 48 -9.25 -2.09 -9.67
C VAL A 48 -9.82 -0.68 -9.76
N ALA A 49 -10.95 -0.53 -10.45
CA ALA A 49 -11.67 0.74 -10.55
C ALA A 49 -12.18 1.21 -9.18
N LYS A 50 -12.23 2.52 -8.97
CA LYS A 50 -12.76 3.19 -7.76
C LYS A 50 -12.16 2.63 -6.46
N SER A 51 -10.89 2.25 -6.47
CA SER A 51 -10.20 1.71 -5.29
C SER A 51 -10.19 2.73 -4.16
N LYS A 52 -10.56 2.30 -2.95
CA LYS A 52 -10.50 3.17 -1.77
C LYS A 52 -9.04 3.44 -1.39
N PRO A 53 -8.72 4.61 -0.80
CA PRO A 53 -7.40 4.88 -0.23
C PRO A 53 -7.01 3.79 0.78
N THR A 54 -5.74 3.39 0.76
CA THR A 54 -5.19 2.38 1.67
C THR A 54 -4.42 3.06 2.80
N PRO A 55 -4.63 2.68 4.07
CA PRO A 55 -3.91 3.26 5.19
C PRO A 55 -2.47 2.75 5.27
N VAL A 56 -1.57 3.62 5.73
CA VAL A 56 -0.21 3.31 6.21
C VAL A 56 -0.15 3.78 7.64
N ARG A 57 0.20 2.88 8.55
CA ARG A 57 0.26 3.13 9.99
C ARG A 57 1.67 2.84 10.50
N VAL A 58 2.21 3.77 11.28
CA VAL A 58 3.43 3.62 12.07
C VAL A 58 3.03 3.80 13.53
N TYR A 59 3.50 2.94 14.42
CA TYR A 59 3.17 3.01 15.84
C TYR A 59 4.32 2.44 16.67
N ASP A 60 4.49 2.96 17.88
CA ASP A 60 5.40 2.35 18.86
C ASP A 60 4.80 1.02 19.33
N TYR A 61 5.57 -0.05 19.17
CA TYR A 61 5.14 -1.40 19.52
C TYR A 61 4.83 -1.58 21.02
N TYR A 62 5.54 -0.85 21.89
CA TYR A 62 5.38 -0.90 23.35
C TYR A 62 4.47 0.21 23.89
N ASN A 63 4.20 1.25 23.11
CA ASN A 63 3.24 2.31 23.43
C ASN A 63 2.30 2.62 22.24
N PRO A 64 1.25 1.80 22.01
CA PRO A 64 0.42 1.90 20.81
C PRO A 64 -0.38 3.20 20.66
N ASP A 65 -0.53 3.98 21.73
CA ASP A 65 -1.16 5.30 21.70
C ASP A 65 -0.29 6.34 20.99
N ASP A 66 1.02 6.08 20.88
CA ASP A 66 1.95 6.85 20.04
C ASP A 66 1.95 6.26 18.62
N GLU A 67 1.04 6.78 17.80
CA GLU A 67 0.87 6.34 16.43
C GLU A 67 0.64 7.48 15.45
N TYR A 68 0.98 7.21 14.19
CA TYR A 68 0.66 8.04 13.05
C TYR A 68 0.08 7.19 11.94
N THR A 69 -1.08 7.62 11.42
CA THR A 69 -1.73 6.99 10.28
C THR A 69 -1.92 8.01 9.16
N THR A 70 -1.51 7.63 7.96
CA THR A 70 -1.80 8.35 6.73
C THR A 70 -2.43 7.39 5.71
N SER A 71 -2.90 7.89 4.58
CA SER A 71 -3.45 7.06 3.52
C SER A 71 -2.83 7.41 2.18
N TYR A 72 -2.56 6.40 1.35
CA TYR A 72 -2.18 6.59 -0.04
C TYR A 72 -3.28 6.12 -0.97
N SER A 73 -3.38 6.77 -2.13
CA SER A 73 -4.26 6.33 -3.21
C SER A 73 -3.42 6.00 -4.42
N LEU A 74 -3.69 4.85 -5.03
CA LEU A 74 -3.21 4.58 -6.37
C LEU A 74 -3.98 5.45 -7.37
N GLN A 75 -3.46 5.53 -8.60
CA GLN A 75 -4.17 6.17 -9.70
C GLN A 75 -5.60 5.61 -9.78
N GLN A 76 -6.57 6.51 -9.76
CA GLN A 76 -7.98 6.17 -9.77
C GLN A 76 -8.44 5.98 -11.21
N TYR A 77 -9.14 4.88 -11.45
CA TYR A 77 -9.79 4.58 -12.72
C TYR A 77 -11.27 4.40 -12.46
N SER A 78 -12.10 4.92 -13.36
CA SER A 78 -13.49 4.53 -13.43
C SER A 78 -13.62 3.13 -14.03
N VAL A 79 -14.81 2.53 -13.94
CA VAL A 79 -15.09 1.25 -14.61
C VAL A 79 -14.96 1.43 -16.13
N CYS A 80 -15.40 2.58 -16.65
CA CYS A 80 -15.39 2.90 -18.08
C CYS A 80 -13.99 3.11 -18.67
N ASP A 81 -13.01 3.51 -17.85
CA ASP A 81 -11.62 3.60 -18.29
C ASP A 81 -11.00 2.21 -18.50
N LEU A 82 -11.49 1.21 -17.78
CA LEU A 82 -10.96 -0.16 -17.82
C LEU A 82 -11.78 -1.06 -18.77
N GLU A 83 -13.08 -0.80 -18.88
CA GLU A 83 -14.04 -1.56 -19.68
C GLU A 83 -14.99 -0.61 -20.42
N PRO A 84 -14.56 -0.03 -21.56
CA PRO A 84 -15.31 1.00 -22.27
C PRO A 84 -16.67 0.52 -22.81
N ASP A 85 -16.80 -0.78 -23.08
CA ASP A 85 -18.02 -1.41 -23.61
C ASP A 85 -19.02 -1.81 -22.50
N TYR A 86 -18.73 -1.48 -21.23
CA TYR A 86 -19.64 -1.75 -20.12
C TYR A 86 -20.92 -0.94 -20.27
N MET A 87 -22.08 -1.59 -20.12
CA MET A 87 -23.41 -1.10 -20.54
C MET A 87 -23.83 0.29 -20.03
N ASP A 88 -23.21 0.80 -18.96
CA ASP A 88 -23.53 2.08 -18.32
C ASP A 88 -22.47 3.18 -18.53
N CYS A 89 -21.53 2.96 -19.45
CA CYS A 89 -20.51 3.96 -19.75
C CYS A 89 -21.04 5.02 -20.71
N PRO A 90 -20.91 6.32 -20.38
CA PRO A 90 -21.37 7.37 -21.27
C PRO A 90 -20.60 7.30 -22.58
N TYR A 91 -21.31 7.12 -23.70
CA TYR A 91 -20.71 7.27 -25.02
C TYR A 91 -20.15 8.69 -25.13
N VAL A 92 -18.83 8.80 -25.27
CA VAL A 92 -18.18 10.07 -25.60
C VAL A 92 -18.54 10.36 -27.06
N LEU A 93 -19.50 11.26 -27.28
CA LEU A 93 -19.85 11.79 -28.61
C LEU A 93 -18.79 12.76 -29.11
#